data_AF-A0A0H5R0U1-F1
#
_entry.id   AF-A0A0H5R0U1-F1
#
_cell.length_a   1.000
_cell.length_b   1.000
_cell.length_c   1.000
_cell.angle_alpha   90.00
_cell.angle_beta   90.00
_cell.angle_gamma   90.00
#
_symmetry.space_group_name_H-M   'P 1'
#
loop_
_entity.id
_entity.type
_entity.pdbx_description
1 polymer ?
#
loop_
_entity_poly.entity_id
_entity_poly.type
_entity_poly.pdbx_seq_one_letter_code
_entity_poly.pdbx_strand_id
1 'polypeptide(L)'
;PGLYVDYCRFVLSRKLCYFQSLQNWTMAGRSISVAATNAMRSRLGMDPIEDQSEDAHERAAVDAAKELNAAKQEQEDIKQAAMRVLAHKETRLYNEAIKGKTISELHEDIGSSSATDWISSLKAKGPPKAPELPKKRTFSQTTGAGADLRIRHDADEFNEGETVILTLKDRRIGDEDGDADDDELENLDIVKDKIVQRNLDRKAKRLRSENEETGEIHVLEKYDEIKDELDAKKGGMVLTSSGSVIDKAASIRAKLAGSLATNKIRKNLLLPRRAL
;
A
#
# COMPACT_ATOMS: atom_id res chain seq x y z
N PRO A 1 27.18 -80.98 -47.55
CA PRO A 1 27.00 -80.64 -46.12
C PRO A 1 27.39 -79.20 -45.70
N GLY A 2 28.20 -78.45 -46.47
CA GLY A 2 28.69 -77.12 -46.07
C GLY A 2 27.80 -75.90 -46.37
N LEU A 3 26.87 -75.98 -47.32
CA LEU A 3 26.10 -74.79 -47.77
C LEU A 3 24.84 -74.48 -46.94
N TYR A 4 24.42 -75.38 -46.04
CA TYR A 4 23.19 -75.21 -45.24
C TYR A 4 23.44 -74.46 -43.92
N VAL A 5 24.68 -74.51 -43.42
CA VAL A 5 25.05 -73.92 -42.11
C VAL A 5 25.25 -72.40 -42.23
N ASP A 6 25.79 -71.92 -43.35
CA ASP A 6 26.04 -70.49 -43.56
C ASP A 6 24.77 -69.68 -43.84
N TYR A 7 23.77 -70.28 -44.51
CA TYR A 7 22.47 -69.63 -44.71
C TYR A 7 21.71 -69.46 -43.39
N CYS A 8 21.81 -70.44 -42.48
CA CYS A 8 21.20 -70.34 -41.16
C CYS A 8 21.87 -69.25 -40.30
N ARG A 9 23.21 -69.12 -40.34
CA ARG A 9 23.93 -68.06 -39.60
C ARG A 9 23.63 -66.66 -40.11
N PHE A 10 23.52 -66.46 -41.43
CA PHE A 10 23.21 -65.15 -42.00
C PHE A 10 21.77 -64.69 -41.71
N VAL A 11 20.81 -65.62 -41.76
CA VAL A 11 19.40 -65.33 -41.44
C VAL A 11 19.20 -65.08 -39.92
N LEU A 12 19.90 -65.82 -39.06
CA LEU A 12 19.86 -65.60 -37.61
C LEU A 12 20.47 -64.24 -37.23
N SER A 13 21.59 -63.85 -37.85
CA SER A 13 22.25 -62.57 -37.56
C SER A 13 21.41 -61.36 -38.01
N ARG A 14 20.76 -61.43 -39.18
CA ARG A 14 19.80 -60.40 -39.63
C ARG A 14 18.56 -60.30 -38.73
N LYS A 15 18.03 -61.44 -38.25
CA LYS A 15 16.91 -61.46 -37.31
C LYS A 15 17.27 -60.89 -35.95
N LEU A 16 18.46 -61.19 -35.41
CA LEU A 16 18.95 -60.62 -34.16
C LEU A 16 19.14 -59.10 -34.25
N CYS A 17 19.69 -58.60 -35.36
CA CYS A 17 19.86 -57.17 -35.59
C CYS A 17 18.50 -56.44 -35.75
N TYR A 18 17.53 -57.06 -36.43
CA TYR A 18 16.15 -56.54 -36.48
C TYR A 18 15.48 -56.57 -35.10
N PHE A 19 15.73 -57.59 -34.28
CA PHE A 19 15.12 -57.73 -32.95
C PHE A 19 15.70 -56.73 -31.95
N GLN A 20 17.01 -56.48 -31.98
CA GLN A 20 17.65 -55.43 -31.17
C GLN A 20 17.23 -54.02 -31.63
N SER A 21 17.10 -53.79 -32.93
CA SER A 21 16.55 -52.55 -33.48
C SER A 21 15.09 -52.33 -33.04
N LEU A 22 14.25 -53.36 -33.11
CA LEU A 22 12.86 -53.33 -32.64
C LEU A 22 12.75 -53.13 -31.12
N GLN A 23 13.65 -53.70 -30.31
CA GLN A 23 13.69 -53.44 -28.87
C GLN A 23 14.07 -51.99 -28.55
N ASN A 24 15.04 -51.40 -29.27
CA ASN A 24 15.39 -49.99 -29.09
C ASN A 24 14.29 -49.04 -29.59
N TRP A 25 13.60 -49.38 -30.68
CA TRP A 25 12.45 -48.61 -31.20
C TRP A 25 11.24 -48.66 -30.27
N THR A 26 10.98 -49.81 -29.62
CA THR A 26 9.87 -49.97 -28.68
C THR A 26 10.13 -49.33 -27.32
N MET A 27 11.38 -49.17 -26.89
CA MET A 27 11.74 -48.44 -25.66
C MET A 27 11.64 -46.92 -25.83
N ALA A 28 12.07 -46.37 -26.96
CA ALA A 28 12.02 -44.92 -27.22
C ALA A 28 10.59 -44.39 -27.46
N GLY A 29 9.64 -45.24 -27.86
CA GLY A 29 8.24 -44.88 -28.11
C GLY A 29 7.26 -45.16 -26.96
N ARG A 30 7.73 -45.58 -25.78
CA ARG A 30 6.86 -46.01 -24.66
C ARG A 30 7.04 -45.25 -23.34
N SER A 31 7.99 -44.34 -23.22
CA SER A 31 8.12 -43.49 -22.03
C SER A 31 7.25 -42.24 -22.17
N ILE A 32 6.34 -42.05 -21.20
CA ILE A 32 5.57 -40.81 -21.04
C ILE A 32 6.54 -39.68 -20.66
N SER A 33 6.33 -38.46 -21.16
CA SER A 33 7.19 -37.31 -20.81
C SER A 33 7.23 -37.06 -19.30
N VAL A 34 8.33 -36.53 -18.78
CA VAL A 34 8.48 -36.22 -17.35
C VAL A 34 7.33 -35.33 -16.86
N ALA A 35 6.92 -34.34 -17.66
CA ALA A 35 5.78 -33.48 -17.37
C ALA A 35 4.44 -34.24 -17.26
N ALA A 36 4.17 -35.18 -18.18
CA ALA A 36 2.96 -35.99 -18.14
C ALA A 36 3.00 -37.02 -16.99
N THR A 37 4.17 -37.54 -16.64
CA THR A 37 4.38 -38.40 -15.46
C THR A 37 4.16 -37.61 -14.17
N ASN A 38 4.64 -36.38 -14.09
CA ASN A 38 4.46 -35.49 -12.94
C ASN A 38 2.98 -35.10 -12.75
N ALA A 39 2.27 -34.83 -13.84
CA ALA A 39 0.82 -34.61 -13.79
C ALA A 39 0.05 -35.83 -13.23
N MET A 40 0.47 -37.05 -13.57
CA MET A 40 -0.10 -38.26 -12.98
C MET A 40 0.30 -38.46 -11.52
N ARG A 41 1.56 -38.18 -11.15
CA ARG A 41 2.03 -38.23 -9.76
C ARG A 41 1.26 -37.28 -8.85
N SER A 42 1.02 -36.02 -9.28
CA SER A 42 0.23 -35.07 -8.51
C SER A 42 -1.21 -35.54 -8.29
N ARG A 43 -1.84 -36.18 -9.29
CA ARG A 43 -3.18 -36.79 -9.14
C ARG A 43 -3.21 -37.96 -8.17
N LEU A 44 -2.07 -38.62 -7.98
CA LEU A 44 -1.89 -39.75 -7.06
C LEU A 44 -1.33 -39.31 -5.69
N GLY A 45 -1.14 -38.00 -5.46
CA GLY A 45 -0.56 -37.47 -4.22
C GLY A 45 0.92 -37.81 -4.03
N MET A 46 1.64 -38.11 -5.11
CA MET A 46 3.08 -38.38 -5.10
C MET A 46 3.87 -37.13 -5.51
N ASP A 47 5.08 -37.00 -4.98
CA ASP A 47 5.98 -35.91 -5.33
C ASP A 47 6.42 -35.99 -6.81
N PRO A 48 6.49 -34.83 -7.51
CA PRO A 48 7.02 -34.75 -8.87
C PRO A 48 8.46 -35.28 -8.97
N ILE A 49 8.78 -35.93 -10.09
CA ILE A 49 10.17 -36.27 -10.42
C ILE A 49 10.85 -35.02 -10.98
N GLU A 50 12.05 -34.73 -10.48
CA GLU A 50 12.93 -33.69 -11.03
C GLU A 50 13.45 -34.09 -12.41
N ASP A 51 13.37 -33.15 -13.35
CA ASP A 51 13.93 -33.33 -14.68
C ASP A 51 15.47 -33.27 -14.57
N GLN A 52 16.13 -34.43 -14.74
CA GLN A 52 17.61 -34.56 -14.69
C GLN A 52 18.26 -34.31 -16.05
N SER A 53 17.56 -33.67 -16.99
CA SER A 53 18.15 -33.27 -18.27
C SER A 53 19.21 -32.18 -18.09
N GLU A 54 20.23 -32.19 -18.96
CA GLU A 54 21.25 -31.14 -19.00
C GLU A 54 20.62 -29.75 -19.19
N ASP A 55 19.55 -29.67 -19.98
CA ASP A 55 18.74 -28.46 -20.18
C ASP A 55 18.15 -27.89 -18.88
N ALA A 56 17.74 -28.76 -17.94
CA ALA A 56 17.21 -28.33 -16.65
C ALA A 56 18.31 -27.76 -15.73
N HIS A 57 19.49 -28.38 -15.75
CA HIS A 57 20.66 -27.89 -15.01
C HIS A 57 21.18 -26.56 -15.58
N GLU A 58 21.21 -26.40 -16.90
CA GLU A 58 21.59 -25.14 -17.54
C GLU A 58 20.59 -24.01 -17.23
N ARG A 59 19.29 -24.29 -17.24
CA ARG A 59 18.26 -23.31 -16.83
C ARG A 59 18.43 -22.87 -15.38
N ALA A 60 18.64 -23.82 -14.47
CA ALA A 60 18.90 -23.52 -13.06
C ALA A 60 20.17 -22.68 -12.87
N ALA A 61 21.24 -22.96 -13.63
CA ALA A 61 22.47 -22.18 -13.59
C ALA A 61 22.28 -20.75 -14.14
N VAL A 62 21.50 -20.60 -15.22
CA VAL A 62 21.16 -19.29 -15.79
C VAL A 62 20.30 -18.47 -14.83
N ASP A 63 19.32 -19.08 -14.17
CA ASP A 63 18.46 -18.38 -13.23
C ASP A 63 19.22 -17.98 -11.95
N ALA A 64 20.07 -18.87 -11.41
CA ALA A 64 20.99 -18.52 -10.33
C ALA A 64 21.95 -17.37 -10.72
N ALA A 65 22.44 -17.34 -11.95
CA ALA A 65 23.27 -16.25 -12.44
C ALA A 65 22.50 -14.92 -12.57
N LYS A 66 21.23 -14.96 -12.99
CA LYS A 66 20.36 -13.77 -13.03
C LYS A 66 20.11 -13.22 -11.63
N GLU A 67 19.82 -14.08 -10.66
CA GLU A 67 19.61 -13.68 -9.27
C GLU A 67 20.86 -13.02 -8.67
N LEU A 68 22.04 -13.61 -8.89
CA LEU A 68 23.31 -13.02 -8.45
C LEU A 68 23.59 -11.66 -9.11
N ASN A 69 23.25 -11.50 -10.39
CA ASN A 69 23.42 -10.24 -11.09
C ASN A 69 22.40 -9.18 -10.62
N ALA A 70 21.16 -9.56 -10.37
CA ALA A 70 20.14 -8.68 -9.80
C ALA A 70 20.55 -8.19 -8.40
N ALA A 71 21.01 -9.08 -7.53
CA ALA A 71 21.49 -8.72 -6.20
C ALA A 71 22.72 -7.79 -6.25
N LYS A 72 23.64 -7.99 -7.20
CA LYS A 72 24.77 -7.07 -7.42
C LYS A 72 24.29 -5.69 -7.88
N GLN A 73 23.33 -5.64 -8.81
CA GLN A 73 22.76 -4.39 -9.30
C GLN A 73 22.09 -3.61 -8.16
N GLU A 74 21.28 -4.28 -7.33
CA GLU A 74 20.65 -3.65 -6.16
C GLU A 74 21.68 -3.08 -5.19
N GLN A 75 22.77 -3.82 -4.94
CA GLN A 75 23.86 -3.33 -4.10
C GLN A 75 24.58 -2.13 -4.71
N GLU A 76 24.79 -2.11 -6.02
CA GLU A 76 25.36 -0.96 -6.74
C GLU A 76 24.43 0.25 -6.68
N ASP A 77 23.12 0.06 -6.86
CA ASP A 77 22.12 1.12 -6.78
C ASP A 77 22.05 1.72 -5.37
N ILE A 78 22.09 0.89 -4.32
CA ILE A 78 22.16 1.34 -2.93
C ILE A 78 23.44 2.15 -2.67
N LYS A 79 24.60 1.67 -3.17
CA LYS A 79 25.88 2.38 -3.05
C LYS A 79 25.84 3.72 -3.79
N GLN A 80 25.31 3.76 -5.00
CA GLN A 80 25.16 4.99 -5.77
C GLN A 80 24.20 5.98 -5.07
N ALA A 81 23.09 5.50 -4.52
CA ALA A 81 22.17 6.32 -3.73
C ALA A 81 22.87 6.90 -2.48
N ALA A 82 23.63 6.08 -1.76
CA ALA A 82 24.41 6.53 -0.60
C ALA A 82 25.45 7.61 -0.99
N MET A 83 26.16 7.43 -2.11
CA MET A 83 27.10 8.43 -2.62
C MET A 83 26.40 9.75 -2.98
N ARG A 84 25.21 9.70 -3.58
CA ARG A 84 24.40 10.91 -3.86
C ARG A 84 24.01 11.64 -2.59
N VAL A 85 23.57 10.91 -1.55
CA VAL A 85 23.22 11.49 -0.25
C VAL A 85 24.44 12.13 0.42
N LEU A 86 25.61 11.48 0.37
CA LEU A 86 26.85 12.04 0.90
C LEU A 86 27.27 13.31 0.16
N ALA A 87 27.22 13.33 -1.17
CA ALA A 87 27.50 14.53 -1.97
C ALA A 87 26.55 15.69 -1.65
N HIS A 88 25.25 15.40 -1.49
CA HIS A 88 24.27 16.41 -1.05
C HIS A 88 24.55 16.92 0.38
N LYS A 89 25.03 16.05 1.27
CA LYS A 89 25.43 16.45 2.63
C LYS A 89 26.66 17.35 2.60
N GLU A 90 27.69 17.02 1.83
CA GLU A 90 28.91 17.82 1.68
C GLU A 90 28.60 19.20 1.08
N THR A 91 27.79 19.25 0.03
CA THR A 91 27.35 20.53 -0.56
C THR A 91 26.54 21.36 0.42
N ARG A 92 25.66 20.74 1.23
CA ARG A 92 24.94 21.45 2.30
C ARG A 92 25.90 22.04 3.34
N LEU A 93 26.87 21.26 3.81
CA LEU A 93 27.88 21.71 4.79
C LEU A 93 28.78 22.80 4.22
N TYR A 94 29.18 22.70 2.95
CA TYR A 94 29.95 23.72 2.26
C TYR A 94 29.16 25.03 2.13
N ASN A 95 27.89 24.93 1.72
CA ASN A 95 26.99 26.08 1.66
C ASN A 95 26.74 26.69 3.04
N GLU A 96 26.65 25.89 4.09
CA GLU A 96 26.59 26.37 5.48
C GLU A 96 27.88 27.08 5.90
N ALA A 97 29.05 26.58 5.50
CA ALA A 97 30.33 27.22 5.78
C ALA A 97 30.53 28.55 5.04
N ILE A 98 29.95 28.68 3.84
CA ILE A 98 29.96 29.93 3.05
C ILE A 98 28.87 30.91 3.50
N LYS A 99 27.81 30.45 4.18
CA LYS A 99 26.78 31.31 4.74
C LYS A 99 27.33 32.12 5.92
N GLY A 100 27.97 33.23 5.58
CA GLY A 100 28.54 34.22 6.49
C GLY A 100 29.24 35.30 5.69
N LYS A 101 29.57 36.43 6.32
CA LYS A 101 30.47 37.40 5.70
C LYS A 101 31.81 36.71 5.44
N THR A 102 32.31 36.80 4.22
CA THR A 102 33.62 36.22 3.92
C THR A 102 34.68 36.95 4.74
N ILE A 103 35.82 36.30 5.03
CA ILE A 103 36.92 36.93 5.78
C ILE A 103 37.37 38.24 5.11
N SER A 104 37.25 38.34 3.78
CA SER A 104 37.53 39.55 3.00
C SER A 104 36.51 40.66 3.28
N GLU A 105 35.21 40.36 3.27
CA GLU A 105 34.17 41.34 3.61
C GLU A 105 34.23 41.78 5.08
N LEU A 106 34.60 40.86 5.97
CA LEU A 106 34.90 41.18 7.37
C LEU A 106 36.10 42.12 7.49
N HIS A 107 37.12 41.96 6.65
CA HIS A 107 38.29 42.85 6.63
C HIS A 107 37.97 44.24 6.05
N GLU A 108 37.01 44.35 5.14
CA GLU A 108 36.55 45.65 4.63
C GLU A 108 35.63 46.37 5.63
N ASP A 109 34.76 45.65 6.33
CA ASP A 109 33.90 46.20 7.39
C ASP A 109 34.68 46.56 8.67
N ILE A 110 35.74 45.81 8.99
CA ILE A 110 36.72 46.18 10.02
C ILE A 110 37.70 47.16 9.34
N GLY A 111 37.22 48.37 9.08
CA GLY A 111 37.97 49.41 8.37
C GLY A 111 39.44 49.48 8.81
N SER A 112 40.33 49.40 7.82
CA SER A 112 41.67 49.98 7.80
C SER A 112 42.41 50.05 9.15
N SER A 113 42.97 48.92 9.60
CA SER A 113 44.20 48.81 10.41
C SER A 113 44.39 49.67 11.68
N SER A 114 43.41 50.45 12.13
CA SER A 114 43.53 51.39 13.25
C SER A 114 42.77 50.87 14.45
N ALA A 115 43.45 50.83 15.61
CA ALA A 115 42.87 50.43 16.89
C ALA A 115 41.63 51.25 17.28
N THR A 116 41.46 52.46 16.74
CA THR A 116 40.30 53.33 17.00
C THR A 116 39.00 52.78 16.43
N ASP A 117 39.05 52.12 15.27
CA ASP A 117 37.86 51.60 14.57
C ASP A 117 37.37 50.28 15.19
N TRP A 118 38.30 49.53 15.78
CA TRP A 118 37.97 48.37 16.62
C TRP A 118 37.29 48.78 17.94
N ILE A 119 37.76 49.88 18.57
CA ILE A 119 37.16 50.40 19.81
C ILE A 119 35.77 51.00 19.55
N SER A 120 35.57 51.69 18.43
CA SER A 120 34.27 52.28 18.08
C SER A 120 33.23 51.19 17.78
N SER A 121 33.62 50.11 17.09
CA SER A 121 32.74 48.95 16.84
C SER A 121 32.43 48.14 18.09
N LEU A 122 33.36 48.02 19.06
CA LEU A 122 33.09 47.43 20.38
C LEU A 122 32.10 48.28 21.20
N LYS A 123 32.25 49.61 21.18
CA LYS A 123 31.30 50.52 21.84
C LYS A 123 29.91 50.49 21.19
N ALA A 124 29.86 50.36 19.86
CA ALA A 124 28.61 50.27 19.11
C ALA A 124 27.87 48.93 19.32
N LYS A 125 28.60 47.83 19.58
CA LYS A 125 28.01 46.48 19.76
C LYS A 125 27.24 46.28 21.06
N GLY A 126 27.38 47.17 22.06
CA GLY A 126 26.69 47.05 23.34
C GLY A 126 27.01 45.74 24.11
N PRO A 127 26.46 45.55 25.32
CA PRO A 127 26.65 44.30 26.06
C PRO A 127 26.09 43.11 25.24
N PRO A 128 26.76 41.94 25.25
CA PRO A 128 26.32 40.78 24.47
C PRO A 128 24.91 40.41 24.90
N LYS A 129 23.95 40.59 24.00
CA LYS A 129 22.59 40.10 24.18
C LYS A 129 22.71 38.59 24.36
N ALA A 130 22.29 38.08 25.53
CA ALA A 130 22.38 36.67 25.89
C ALA A 130 21.89 35.79 24.73
N PRO A 131 22.54 34.64 24.45
CA PRO A 131 22.12 33.77 23.36
C PRO A 131 20.65 33.43 23.56
N GLU A 132 19.80 33.93 22.66
CA GLU A 132 18.38 33.64 22.67
C GLU A 132 18.23 32.13 22.53
N LEU A 133 17.97 31.45 23.65
CA LEU A 133 17.49 30.07 23.68
C LEU A 133 16.42 29.93 22.60
N PRO A 134 16.42 28.84 21.80
CA PRO A 134 15.45 28.68 20.73
C PRO A 134 14.07 28.90 21.34
N LYS A 135 13.38 29.96 20.87
CA LYS A 135 12.09 30.40 21.39
C LYS A 135 11.23 29.14 21.50
N LYS A 136 10.97 28.71 22.75
CA LYS A 136 9.99 27.66 23.05
C LYS A 136 8.77 28.10 22.26
N ARG A 137 8.37 27.30 21.25
CA ARG A 137 7.16 27.55 20.47
C ARG A 137 6.05 27.55 21.52
N THR A 138 5.64 28.72 21.97
CA THR A 138 4.42 28.86 22.75
C THR A 138 3.36 28.37 21.80
N PHE A 139 2.78 27.22 22.12
CA PHE A 139 1.61 26.68 21.44
C PHE A 139 0.53 27.75 21.63
N SER A 140 0.48 28.69 20.69
CA SER A 140 -0.61 29.62 20.55
C SER A 140 -1.80 28.72 20.31
N GLN A 141 -2.68 28.61 21.31
CA GLN A 141 -4.01 28.05 21.15
C GLN A 141 -4.74 29.02 20.23
N THR A 142 -4.41 28.99 18.94
CA THR A 142 -5.12 29.74 17.93
C THR A 142 -6.51 29.13 17.92
N THR A 143 -7.48 29.86 18.46
CA THR A 143 -8.91 29.70 18.16
C THR A 143 -9.21 30.03 16.69
N GLY A 144 -8.22 29.90 15.81
CA GLY A 144 -8.30 30.10 14.38
C GLY A 144 -8.42 28.73 13.75
N ALA A 145 -9.65 28.37 13.43
CA ALA A 145 -10.02 27.93 12.09
C ALA A 145 -8.91 27.14 11.37
N GLY A 146 -8.57 25.97 11.93
CA GLY A 146 -7.69 25.00 11.30
C GLY A 146 -8.30 24.48 10.00
N ALA A 147 -7.47 23.81 9.20
CA ALA A 147 -7.85 23.16 7.95
C ALA A 147 -9.20 22.43 8.03
N ASP A 148 -9.85 22.25 6.88
CA ASP A 148 -11.13 21.54 6.77
C ASP A 148 -10.96 20.06 7.20
N LEU A 149 -11.07 19.79 8.49
CA LEU A 149 -10.88 18.46 9.09
C LEU A 149 -12.15 17.62 8.91
N ARG A 150 -11.97 16.33 8.61
CA ARG A 150 -13.09 15.39 8.49
C ARG A 150 -13.39 14.79 9.85
N ILE A 151 -14.65 14.80 10.25
CA ILE A 151 -15.16 14.03 11.37
C ILE A 151 -15.67 12.70 10.81
N ARG A 152 -15.27 11.59 11.41
CA ARG A 152 -15.66 10.24 10.99
C ARG A 152 -17.14 9.90 11.25
N HIS A 153 -17.73 10.53 12.26
CA HIS A 153 -19.09 10.28 12.70
C HIS A 153 -20.11 11.13 11.93
N ASP A 154 -21.31 10.59 11.73
CA ASP A 154 -22.41 11.30 11.07
C ASP A 154 -23.09 12.28 12.04
N ALA A 155 -23.80 13.27 11.48
CA ALA A 155 -24.50 14.28 12.28
C ALA A 155 -25.59 13.69 13.20
N ASP A 156 -26.20 12.58 12.79
CA ASP A 156 -27.28 11.91 13.53
C ASP A 156 -26.80 11.24 14.84
N GLU A 157 -25.48 11.06 15.01
CA GLU A 157 -24.90 10.43 16.21
C GLU A 157 -24.69 11.42 17.36
N PHE A 158 -24.89 12.71 17.12
CA PHE A 158 -24.74 13.76 18.11
C PHE A 158 -26.11 14.27 18.57
N ASN A 159 -26.33 14.30 19.88
CA ASN A 159 -27.54 14.89 20.46
C ASN A 159 -27.40 16.41 20.57
N GLU A 160 -28.44 17.15 20.21
CA GLU A 160 -28.47 18.60 20.37
C GLU A 160 -28.34 18.99 21.85
N GLY A 161 -27.41 19.90 22.15
CA GLY A 161 -27.15 20.38 23.52
C GLY A 161 -26.08 19.59 24.29
N GLU A 162 -25.51 18.54 23.70
CA GLU A 162 -24.38 17.80 24.27
C GLU A 162 -23.05 18.32 23.71
N THR A 163 -22.09 18.61 24.59
CA THR A 163 -20.72 18.99 24.18
C THR A 163 -19.85 17.76 24.13
N VAL A 164 -19.45 17.36 22.91
CA VAL A 164 -18.63 16.17 22.67
C VAL A 164 -17.19 16.57 22.34
N ILE A 165 -16.22 15.90 22.96
CA ILE A 165 -14.79 16.09 22.68
C ILE A 165 -14.38 15.15 21.54
N LEU A 166 -13.82 15.73 20.47
CA LEU A 166 -13.30 14.98 19.33
C LEU A 166 -11.78 14.89 19.43
N THR A 167 -11.24 13.71 19.14
CA THR A 167 -9.81 13.40 19.14
C THR A 167 -9.33 12.99 17.76
N LEU A 168 -8.07 13.23 17.44
CA LEU A 168 -7.46 12.79 16.18
C LEU A 168 -7.34 11.26 16.16
N LYS A 169 -7.75 10.65 15.05
CA LYS A 169 -7.61 9.21 14.80
C LYS A 169 -6.13 8.84 14.61
N ASP A 170 -5.74 7.67 15.11
CA ASP A 170 -4.37 7.17 14.96
C ASP A 170 -4.05 6.84 13.49
N ARG A 171 -2.93 7.38 12.97
CA ARG A 171 -2.44 7.16 11.61
C ARG A 171 -0.96 6.84 11.64
N ARG A 172 -0.54 5.87 10.82
CA ARG A 172 0.87 5.53 10.62
C ARG A 172 1.57 6.66 9.87
N ILE A 173 2.66 7.15 10.44
CA ILE A 173 3.47 8.22 9.87
C ILE A 173 4.28 7.63 8.69
N GLY A 174 4.01 8.08 7.46
CA GLY A 174 4.73 7.66 6.26
C GLY A 174 3.93 6.83 5.25
N ASP A 175 2.68 6.46 5.57
CA ASP A 175 1.78 5.86 4.59
C ASP A 175 1.22 6.97 3.69
N GLU A 176 1.92 7.26 2.59
CA GLU A 176 1.59 8.28 1.58
C GLU A 176 0.45 7.81 0.65
N ASP A 177 0.14 6.51 0.64
CA ASP A 177 -0.86 5.87 -0.23
C ASP A 177 -2.32 5.91 0.31
N GLY A 178 -2.53 6.36 1.54
CA GLY A 178 -3.86 6.62 2.09
C GLY A 178 -4.16 8.10 2.01
N ASP A 179 -5.11 8.51 1.17
CA ASP A 179 -5.66 9.87 1.00
C ASP A 179 -4.93 10.91 1.85
N ALA A 180 -3.77 11.36 1.34
CA ALA A 180 -2.67 11.88 2.15
C ALA A 180 -2.98 13.11 3.00
N ASP A 181 -4.12 13.77 2.78
CA ASP A 181 -4.38 15.13 3.24
C ASP A 181 -5.54 15.27 4.25
N ASP A 182 -6.24 14.19 4.62
CA ASP A 182 -7.43 14.31 5.46
C ASP A 182 -7.25 13.65 6.83
N ASP A 183 -6.60 14.35 7.75
CA ASP A 183 -6.65 14.02 9.17
C ASP A 183 -8.11 13.91 9.65
N GLU A 184 -8.46 12.76 10.23
CA GLU A 184 -9.81 12.45 10.69
C GLU A 184 -9.97 12.62 12.21
N LEU A 185 -11.07 13.25 12.62
CA LEU A 185 -11.48 13.38 14.01
C LEU A 185 -12.54 12.33 14.37
N GLU A 186 -12.41 11.72 15.54
CA GLU A 186 -13.38 10.78 16.09
C GLU A 186 -13.61 11.02 17.58
N ASN A 187 -14.84 10.81 18.03
CA ASN A 187 -15.13 10.64 19.46
C ASN A 187 -14.84 9.19 19.85
N LEU A 188 -13.99 8.99 20.86
CA LEU A 188 -13.60 7.68 21.39
C LEU A 188 -14.79 6.90 21.96
N ASP A 189 -15.76 7.57 22.58
CA ASP A 189 -16.85 6.86 23.26
C ASP A 189 -17.83 6.27 22.26
N ILE A 190 -18.20 7.03 21.22
CA ILE A 190 -18.98 6.53 20.09
C ILE A 190 -18.27 5.37 19.38
N VAL A 191 -16.94 5.47 19.21
CA VAL A 191 -16.15 4.38 18.58
C VAL A 191 -16.18 3.11 19.44
N LYS A 192 -15.99 3.23 20.76
CA LYS A 192 -16.05 2.07 21.68
C LYS A 192 -17.42 1.42 21.65
N ASP A 193 -18.48 2.21 21.70
CA ASP A 193 -19.86 1.69 21.68
C ASP A 193 -20.16 0.95 20.38
N LYS A 194 -19.74 1.51 19.23
CA LYS A 194 -19.84 0.82 17.93
C LYS A 194 -19.06 -0.50 17.90
N ILE A 195 -17.86 -0.55 18.50
CA ILE A 195 -17.06 -1.79 18.57
C ILE A 195 -17.78 -2.83 19.43
N VAL A 196 -18.31 -2.44 20.60
CA VAL A 196 -19.05 -3.33 21.48
C VAL A 196 -20.29 -3.87 20.80
N GLN A 197 -21.08 -3.01 20.15
CA GLN A 197 -22.27 -3.41 19.39
C GLN A 197 -21.91 -4.38 18.26
N ARG A 198 -20.90 -4.08 17.44
CA ARG A 198 -20.43 -5.00 16.39
C ARG A 198 -19.98 -6.34 16.95
N ASN A 199 -19.32 -6.36 18.10
CA ASN A 199 -18.89 -7.61 18.74
C ASN A 199 -20.07 -8.42 19.27
N LEU A 200 -21.10 -7.77 19.82
CA LEU A 200 -22.34 -8.41 20.23
C LEU A 200 -23.09 -8.96 19.02
N ASP A 201 -23.19 -8.21 17.93
CA ASP A 201 -23.84 -8.64 16.69
C ASP A 201 -23.12 -9.83 16.07
N ARG A 202 -21.78 -9.81 16.02
CA ARG A 202 -20.98 -10.95 15.56
C ARG A 202 -21.18 -12.18 16.45
N LYS A 203 -21.25 -11.99 17.77
CA LYS A 203 -21.52 -13.09 18.71
C LYS A 203 -22.93 -13.65 18.53
N ALA A 204 -23.93 -12.80 18.34
CA ALA A 204 -25.32 -13.20 18.12
C ALA A 204 -25.48 -13.93 16.77
N LYS A 205 -24.84 -13.43 15.71
CA LYS A 205 -24.81 -14.10 14.39
C LYS A 205 -24.12 -15.47 14.48
N ARG A 206 -22.96 -15.56 15.13
CA ARG A 206 -22.25 -16.84 15.32
C ARG A 206 -23.09 -17.87 16.08
N LEU A 207 -23.79 -17.45 17.14
CA LEU A 207 -24.66 -18.34 17.90
C LEU A 207 -25.86 -18.85 17.08
N ARG A 208 -26.30 -18.09 16.08
CA ARG A 208 -27.36 -18.47 15.16
C ARG A 208 -26.89 -19.49 14.12
N SER A 209 -25.66 -19.35 13.62
CA SER A 209 -25.07 -20.27 12.63
C SER A 209 -24.74 -21.66 13.21
N GLU A 210 -24.50 -21.80 14.52
CA GLU A 210 -24.19 -23.10 15.16
C GLU A 210 -25.43 -24.00 15.40
N ASN A 211 -26.65 -23.49 15.23
CA ASN A 211 -27.91 -24.26 15.42
C ASN A 211 -28.52 -24.80 14.10
N GLU A 212 -27.89 -24.58 12.95
CA GLU A 212 -28.33 -25.15 11.67
C GLU A 212 -27.36 -26.28 11.27
N GLU A 213 -27.81 -27.52 11.50
CA GLU A 213 -27.18 -28.81 11.20
C GLU A 213 -27.09 -29.06 9.68
N THR A 214 -26.43 -28.16 8.95
CA THR A 214 -26.15 -28.31 7.52
C THR A 214 -24.86 -27.59 7.21
N GLY A 215 -23.79 -28.34 6.91
CA GLY A 215 -22.43 -27.84 6.67
C GLY A 215 -22.25 -27.05 5.37
N GLU A 216 -23.18 -26.17 5.04
CA GLU A 216 -23.05 -25.20 3.94
C GLU A 216 -22.53 -23.88 4.52
N ILE A 217 -21.28 -23.56 4.21
CA ILE A 217 -20.70 -22.24 4.53
C ILE A 217 -21.52 -21.20 3.78
N HIS A 218 -22.41 -20.50 4.49
CA HIS A 218 -23.35 -19.56 3.90
C HIS A 218 -22.56 -18.39 3.30
N VAL A 219 -22.53 -18.33 1.97
CA VAL A 219 -21.78 -17.31 1.18
C VAL A 219 -22.17 -15.87 1.57
N LEU A 220 -23.31 -15.69 2.24
CA LEU A 220 -23.82 -14.42 2.76
C LEU A 220 -22.98 -13.82 3.90
N GLU A 221 -22.30 -14.63 4.73
CA GLU A 221 -21.44 -14.10 5.81
C GLU A 221 -20.29 -13.25 5.25
N LYS A 222 -19.74 -13.63 4.09
CA LYS A 222 -18.67 -12.88 3.39
C LYS A 222 -19.14 -11.52 2.87
N TYR A 223 -20.44 -11.36 2.59
CA TYR A 223 -21.00 -10.11 2.09
C TYR A 223 -21.41 -9.15 3.22
N ASP A 224 -21.70 -9.68 4.41
CA ASP A 224 -21.91 -8.86 5.61
C ASP A 224 -20.61 -8.14 6.03
N GLU A 225 -19.45 -8.81 5.94
CA GLU A 225 -18.14 -8.21 6.23
C GLU A 225 -17.82 -7.03 5.30
N ILE A 226 -18.13 -7.18 4.00
CA ILE A 226 -17.92 -6.14 2.98
C ILE A 226 -18.83 -4.93 3.25
N LYS A 227 -20.07 -5.17 3.70
CA LYS A 227 -21.02 -4.11 4.01
C LYS A 227 -20.59 -3.31 5.24
N ASP A 228 -20.12 -3.99 6.30
CA ASP A 228 -19.59 -3.34 7.50
C ASP A 228 -18.36 -2.48 7.19
N GLU A 229 -17.50 -2.91 6.25
CA GLU A 229 -16.36 -2.11 5.78
C GLU A 229 -16.81 -0.87 4.99
N LEU A 230 -17.85 -1.01 4.15
CA LEU A 230 -18.41 0.09 3.38
C LEU A 230 -19.05 1.15 4.28
N ASP A 231 -19.82 0.72 5.28
CA ASP A 231 -20.49 1.62 6.22
C ASP A 231 -19.47 2.35 7.11
N ALA A 232 -18.33 1.73 7.43
CA ALA A 232 -17.23 2.38 8.14
C ALA A 232 -16.51 3.47 7.34
N LYS A 233 -16.65 3.50 6.01
CA LYS A 233 -16.08 4.51 5.08
C LYS A 233 -17.09 5.57 4.64
N LYS A 234 -18.39 5.39 4.90
CA LYS A 234 -19.46 6.20 4.30
C LYS A 234 -19.94 7.37 5.16
N GLY A 235 -19.69 7.32 6.47
CA GLY A 235 -20.00 8.41 7.39
C GLY A 235 -18.86 9.41 7.46
N GLY A 236 -19.16 10.69 7.32
CA GLY A 236 -18.12 11.70 7.20
C GLY A 236 -18.65 13.12 7.09
N MET A 237 -18.50 13.88 8.17
CA MET A 237 -18.88 15.28 8.27
C MET A 237 -17.63 16.15 8.14
N VAL A 238 -17.70 17.31 7.49
CA VAL A 238 -16.52 18.21 7.37
C VAL A 238 -16.74 19.42 8.26
N LEU A 239 -15.78 19.66 9.15
CA LEU A 239 -15.68 20.92 9.88
C LEU A 239 -14.97 21.92 8.98
N THR A 240 -15.68 22.99 8.62
CA THR A 240 -15.02 24.09 7.92
C THR A 240 -14.29 24.99 8.90
N SER A 241 -13.29 25.70 8.39
CA SER A 241 -12.59 26.79 9.10
C SER A 241 -13.52 27.77 9.86
N SER A 242 -14.74 28.01 9.38
CA SER A 242 -15.75 28.85 10.03
C SER A 242 -16.51 28.21 11.20
N GLY A 243 -16.20 26.95 11.57
CA GLY A 243 -16.96 26.17 12.55
C GLY A 243 -18.32 25.71 12.02
N SER A 244 -18.60 25.90 10.72
CA SER A 244 -19.79 25.36 10.10
C SER A 244 -19.58 23.89 9.80
N VAL A 245 -20.64 23.13 10.01
CA VAL A 245 -20.67 21.70 9.78
C VAL A 245 -21.35 21.43 8.45
N ILE A 246 -20.63 20.79 7.52
CA ILE A 246 -21.20 20.34 6.25
C ILE A 246 -21.38 18.83 6.31
N ASP A 247 -22.61 18.38 6.52
CA ASP A 247 -22.99 16.98 6.29
C ASP A 247 -23.16 16.76 4.77
N LYS A 248 -22.14 16.13 4.17
CA LYS A 248 -22.15 15.79 2.73
C LYS A 248 -23.30 14.83 2.41
N ALA A 249 -23.61 13.88 3.28
CA ALA A 249 -24.67 12.92 3.06
C ALA A 249 -26.05 13.58 3.12
N ALA A 250 -26.31 14.44 4.11
CA ALA A 250 -27.55 15.21 4.16
C ALA A 250 -27.71 16.17 2.97
N SER A 251 -26.64 16.83 2.53
CA SER A 251 -26.67 17.70 1.35
C SER A 251 -27.05 16.92 0.07
N ILE A 252 -26.48 15.72 -0.11
CA ILE A 252 -26.81 14.84 -1.24
C ILE A 252 -28.27 14.37 -1.16
N ARG A 253 -28.74 13.96 0.03
CA ARG A 253 -30.14 13.56 0.27
C ARG A 253 -31.11 14.71 -0.07
N ALA A 254 -30.82 15.93 0.37
CA ALA A 254 -31.63 17.11 0.08
C ALA A 254 -31.67 17.43 -1.43
N LYS A 255 -30.52 17.34 -2.12
CA LYS A 255 -30.43 17.53 -3.59
C LYS A 255 -31.21 16.47 -4.36
N LEU A 256 -31.16 15.21 -3.93
CA LEU A 256 -31.93 14.11 -4.50
C LEU A 256 -33.45 14.27 -4.27
N ALA A 257 -33.86 14.69 -3.08
CA ALA A 257 -35.27 14.96 -2.79
C ALA A 257 -35.80 16.12 -3.65
N GLY A 258 -35.02 17.19 -3.82
CA GLY A 258 -35.37 18.31 -4.71
C GLY A 258 -35.45 17.91 -6.19
N SER A 259 -34.53 17.06 -6.67
CA SER A 259 -34.57 16.58 -8.06
C SER A 259 -35.76 15.63 -8.30
N LEU A 260 -36.12 14.79 -7.34
CA LEU A 260 -37.31 13.93 -7.41
C LEU A 260 -38.61 14.73 -7.39
N ALA A 261 -38.69 15.78 -6.58
CA ALA A 261 -39.87 16.66 -6.52
C ALA A 261 -40.10 17.41 -7.84
N THR A 262 -39.05 17.97 -8.44
CA THR A 262 -39.15 18.65 -9.75
C THR A 262 -39.51 17.69 -10.89
N ASN A 263 -39.00 16.45 -10.84
CA ASN A 263 -39.33 15.42 -11.82
C ASN A 263 -40.78 14.91 -11.68
N LYS A 264 -41.30 14.84 -10.45
CA LYS A 264 -42.73 14.53 -10.17
C LYS A 264 -43.66 15.63 -10.69
N ILE A 265 -43.28 16.90 -10.54
CA ILE A 265 -44.01 18.05 -11.10
C ILE A 265 -44.04 17.99 -12.64
N ARG A 266 -42.91 17.68 -13.29
CA ARG A 266 -42.85 17.51 -14.76
C ARG A 266 -43.73 16.36 -15.26
N LYS A 267 -43.76 15.22 -14.57
CA LYS A 267 -44.64 14.10 -14.95
C LYS A 267 -46.12 14.43 -14.78
N ASN A 268 -46.49 15.20 -13.75
CA ASN A 268 -47.88 15.65 -13.55
C ASN A 268 -48.34 16.70 -14.57
N LEU A 269 -47.42 17.48 -15.15
CA LEU A 269 -47.71 18.42 -16.24
C LEU A 269 -47.83 17.74 -17.62
N LEU A 270 -47.31 16.51 -17.76
CA LEU A 270 -47.32 15.72 -19.00
C LEU A 270 -48.46 14.69 -19.10
N LEU A 271 -49.27 14.54 -18.05
CA LEU A 271 -50.47 13.71 -18.11
C LEU A 271 -51.65 14.57 -18.59
N PRO A 272 -52.29 14.26 -19.73
CA PRO A 272 -53.46 14.99 -20.16
C PRO A 272 -54.56 14.83 -19.10
N ARG A 273 -55.07 15.95 -18.59
CA ARG A 273 -56.29 15.98 -17.77
C ARG A 273 -57.41 15.35 -18.61
N ARG A 274 -57.73 14.08 -18.32
CA ARG A 274 -58.96 13.46 -18.83
C ARG A 274 -60.12 14.29 -18.30
N ALA A 275 -60.74 15.05 -19.20
CA ALA A 275 -61.94 15.81 -18.95
C ALA A 275 -63.09 14.86 -18.63
N LEU A 276 -63.86 15.22 -17.59
CA LEU A 276 -65.19 14.71 -17.27
C LEU A 276 -66.20 15.19 -18.31
#